data_AF-A0AA43KR23-F1
#
_entry.id   AF-A0AA43KR23-F1
#
_cell.length_a   1.000
_cell.length_b   1.000
_cell.length_c   1.000
_cell.angle_alpha   90.00
_cell.angle_beta   90.00
_cell.angle_gamma   90.00
#
_symmetry.space_group_name_H-M   'P 1'
#
loop_
_entity.id
_entity.type
_entity.pdbx_description
1 polymer ?
#
loop_
_entity_poly.entity_id
_entity_poly.type
_entity_poly.pdbx_seq_one_letter_code
_entity_poly.pdbx_strand_id
1 'polypeptide(L)'
;MKKHGLAAAAVCIAVCIAVIGAVWAGWPEPAGDQVWAYQKLQPADYRQLHSDALGFVTAKADEGFELHTRYAGVTSFEIRCKGVLVMDVENAPSRVLIRVPADALTRAPDIERLRLSFERWLDYHQSQGALLVQSAGTSWIEALFGRFSGAVPDEQRCLLGTAGSPWSQSL
;
A
#
# COMPACT_ATOMS: atom_id res chain seq x y z
N MET A 1 8.20 -57.04 -3.13
CA MET A 1 7.51 -55.90 -3.77
C MET A 1 7.72 -54.56 -3.04
N LYS A 2 8.93 -54.25 -2.51
CA LYS A 2 9.19 -53.00 -1.74
C LYS A 2 9.87 -51.88 -2.54
N LYS A 3 10.45 -52.20 -3.71
CA LYS A 3 11.27 -51.26 -4.50
C LYS A 3 10.44 -50.20 -5.25
N HIS A 4 9.22 -50.55 -5.66
CA HIS A 4 8.34 -49.63 -6.40
C HIS A 4 7.75 -48.52 -5.52
N GLY A 5 7.50 -48.77 -4.24
CA GLY A 5 6.99 -47.76 -3.31
C GLY A 5 8.04 -46.69 -2.95
N LEU A 6 9.31 -47.11 -2.81
CA LEU A 6 10.44 -46.19 -2.60
C LEU A 6 10.70 -45.32 -3.83
N ALA A 7 10.62 -45.90 -5.02
CA ALA A 7 10.77 -45.17 -6.28
C ALA A 7 9.63 -44.16 -6.50
N ALA A 8 8.37 -44.56 -6.23
CA ALA A 8 7.23 -43.66 -6.34
C ALA A 8 7.31 -42.49 -5.32
N ALA A 9 7.70 -42.77 -4.08
CA ALA A 9 7.89 -41.75 -3.06
C ALA A 9 8.99 -40.75 -3.44
N ALA A 10 10.11 -41.22 -3.99
CA ALA A 10 11.20 -40.36 -4.44
C ALA A 10 10.77 -39.43 -5.59
N VAL A 11 9.96 -39.93 -6.53
CA VAL A 11 9.41 -39.13 -7.63
C VAL A 11 8.44 -38.07 -7.11
N CYS A 12 7.54 -38.42 -6.18
CA CYS A 12 6.62 -37.44 -5.58
C CYS A 12 7.37 -36.33 -4.83
N ILE A 13 8.40 -36.67 -4.07
CA ILE A 13 9.23 -35.69 -3.35
C ILE A 13 9.94 -34.77 -4.34
N ALA A 14 10.53 -35.31 -5.41
CA ALA A 14 11.20 -34.52 -6.43
C ALA A 14 10.24 -33.54 -7.13
N VAL A 15 9.01 -33.98 -7.43
CA VAL A 15 7.97 -33.12 -8.01
C VAL A 15 7.52 -32.04 -7.02
N CYS A 16 7.30 -32.37 -5.74
CA CYS A 16 6.94 -31.38 -4.73
C CYS A 16 8.04 -30.33 -4.55
N ILE A 17 9.31 -30.74 -4.51
CA ILE A 17 10.45 -29.81 -4.42
C ILE A 17 10.53 -28.93 -5.67
N ALA A 18 10.31 -29.49 -6.86
CA ALA A 18 10.29 -28.71 -8.11
C ALA A 18 9.12 -27.71 -8.14
N VAL A 19 7.93 -28.09 -7.68
CA VAL A 19 6.76 -27.20 -7.58
C VAL A 19 7.00 -26.10 -6.56
N ILE A 20 7.47 -26.44 -5.36
CA ILE A 20 7.80 -25.46 -4.30
C ILE A 20 8.91 -24.53 -4.80
N GLY A 21 9.96 -25.06 -5.43
CA GLY A 21 11.06 -24.29 -5.99
C GLY A 21 10.61 -23.36 -7.12
N ALA A 22 9.72 -23.81 -8.01
CA ALA A 22 9.15 -22.96 -9.06
C ALA A 22 8.23 -21.87 -8.50
N VAL A 23 7.46 -22.17 -7.44
CA VAL A 23 6.62 -21.20 -6.73
C VAL A 23 7.48 -20.14 -6.01
N TRP A 24 8.57 -20.56 -5.37
CA TRP A 24 9.52 -19.64 -4.70
C TRP A 24 10.33 -18.82 -5.69
N ALA A 25 10.81 -19.41 -6.80
CA ALA A 25 11.57 -18.70 -7.82
C ALA A 25 10.69 -17.74 -8.66
N GLY A 26 9.39 -17.99 -8.72
CA GLY A 26 8.39 -17.10 -9.29
C GLY A 26 7.78 -16.13 -8.29
N TRP A 27 8.26 -16.07 -7.04
CA TRP A 27 7.79 -15.10 -6.06
C TRP A 27 8.50 -13.76 -6.31
N PRO A 28 7.81 -12.72 -6.82
CA PRO A 28 8.46 -11.45 -7.05
C PRO A 28 8.81 -10.82 -5.70
N GLU A 29 9.92 -10.08 -5.69
CA GLU A 29 10.18 -9.06 -4.68
C GLU A 29 8.88 -8.23 -4.54
N PRO A 30 8.35 -7.98 -3.33
CA PRO A 30 7.22 -7.07 -3.17
C PRO A 30 7.56 -5.78 -3.90
N ALA A 31 6.66 -5.35 -4.80
CA ALA A 31 6.87 -4.15 -5.58
C ALA A 31 7.27 -3.01 -4.62
N GLY A 32 8.33 -2.28 -4.98
CA GLY A 32 9.04 -1.47 -4.00
C GLY A 32 8.10 -0.45 -3.38
N ASP A 33 8.20 -0.27 -2.06
CA ASP A 33 7.51 0.84 -1.40
C ASP A 33 7.96 2.14 -2.06
N GLN A 34 6.99 2.91 -2.56
CA GLN A 34 7.29 4.23 -3.08
C GLN A 34 7.48 5.15 -1.87
N VAL A 35 8.69 5.72 -1.74
CA VAL A 35 9.05 6.57 -0.60
C VAL A 35 9.48 7.94 -1.09
N TRP A 36 8.79 8.96 -0.60
CA TRP A 36 9.10 10.36 -0.84
C TRP A 36 9.64 11.00 0.44
N ALA A 37 10.80 11.66 0.33
CA ALA A 37 11.41 12.37 1.44
C ALA A 37 11.36 13.89 1.22
N TYR A 38 10.75 14.60 2.17
CA TYR A 38 10.60 16.05 2.23
C TYR A 38 11.36 16.63 3.42
N GLN A 39 11.50 17.96 3.48
CA GLN A 39 12.09 18.60 4.65
C GLN A 39 11.21 18.41 5.89
N LYS A 40 11.82 18.52 7.07
CA LYS A 40 11.13 18.39 8.35
C LYS A 40 9.98 19.40 8.45
N LEU A 41 8.80 18.91 8.85
CA LEU A 41 7.65 19.75 9.09
C LEU A 41 7.68 20.30 10.52
N GLN A 42 7.25 21.55 10.68
CA GLN A 42 6.94 22.08 12.00
C GLN A 42 5.73 21.34 12.59
N PRO A 43 5.56 21.31 13.93
CA PRO A 43 4.41 20.67 14.55
C PRO A 43 3.05 21.22 14.10
N ALA A 44 2.97 22.51 13.71
CA ALA A 44 1.75 23.10 13.15
C ALA A 44 1.43 22.51 11.76
N ASP A 45 2.43 22.48 10.89
CA ASP A 45 2.34 21.93 9.53
C ASP A 45 1.98 20.44 9.54
N TYR A 46 2.58 19.67 10.44
CA TYR A 46 2.24 18.26 10.62
C TYR A 46 0.79 18.06 11.09
N ARG A 47 0.29 18.91 11.99
CA ARG A 47 -1.12 18.85 12.43
C ARG A 47 -2.08 19.13 11.28
N GLN A 48 -1.72 20.02 10.36
CA GLN A 48 -2.52 20.27 9.16
C GLN A 48 -2.58 19.01 8.28
N LEU A 49 -1.42 18.42 7.97
CA LEU A 49 -1.34 17.20 7.16
C LEU A 49 -2.13 16.03 7.79
N HIS A 50 -2.05 15.90 9.12
CA HIS A 50 -2.83 14.92 9.88
C HIS A 50 -4.34 15.21 9.83
N SER A 51 -4.74 16.49 9.90
CA SER A 51 -6.16 16.89 9.78
C SER A 51 -6.72 16.57 8.40
N ASP A 52 -5.93 16.78 7.34
CA ASP A 52 -6.33 16.47 5.97
C ASP A 52 -6.45 14.95 5.77
N ALA A 53 -5.52 14.17 6.31
CA ALA A 53 -5.60 12.70 6.34
C ALA A 53 -6.86 12.21 7.08
N LEU A 54 -7.13 12.80 8.25
CA LEU A 54 -8.32 12.49 9.04
C LEU A 54 -9.61 12.84 8.27
N GLY A 55 -9.63 13.99 7.59
CA GLY A 55 -10.76 14.40 6.75
C GLY A 55 -11.02 13.42 5.60
N PHE A 56 -9.96 12.98 4.91
CA PHE A 56 -10.06 11.96 3.86
C PHE A 56 -10.63 10.63 4.38
N VAL A 57 -10.06 10.11 5.47
CA VAL A 57 -10.51 8.85 6.07
C VAL A 57 -11.95 8.95 6.56
N THR A 58 -12.31 10.06 7.20
CA THR A 58 -13.69 10.29 7.68
C THR A 58 -14.68 10.33 6.53
N ALA A 59 -14.34 10.99 5.42
CA ALA A 59 -15.18 11.05 4.22
C ALA A 59 -15.35 9.69 3.53
N LYS A 60 -14.42 8.75 3.77
CA LYS A 60 -14.38 7.43 3.16
C LYS A 60 -14.46 6.30 4.19
N ALA A 61 -15.01 6.57 5.35
CA ALA A 61 -15.14 5.59 6.43
C ALA A 61 -15.98 4.39 5.97
N ASP A 62 -17.05 4.64 5.20
CA ASP A 62 -17.91 3.58 4.63
C ASP A 62 -17.19 2.69 3.62
N GLU A 63 -16.08 3.15 3.04
CA GLU A 63 -15.24 2.35 2.14
C GLU A 63 -14.23 1.46 2.91
N GLY A 64 -14.13 1.66 4.23
CA GLY A 64 -13.22 0.92 5.11
C GLY A 64 -11.86 1.57 5.28
N PHE A 65 -11.72 2.87 4.99
CA PHE A 65 -10.50 3.60 5.34
C PHE A 65 -10.44 3.89 6.85
N GLU A 66 -9.25 3.77 7.42
CA GLU A 66 -9.00 4.02 8.83
C GLU A 66 -7.66 4.75 9.02
N LEU A 67 -7.63 5.72 9.93
CA LEU A 67 -6.43 6.44 10.30
C LEU A 67 -5.91 5.85 11.61
N HIS A 68 -4.67 5.38 11.60
CA HIS A 68 -3.98 4.87 12.77
C HIS A 68 -2.81 5.78 13.12
N THR A 69 -2.77 6.27 14.36
CA THR A 69 -1.60 7.00 14.86
C THR A 69 -0.68 6.03 15.58
N ARG A 70 0.62 6.04 15.22
CA ARG A 70 1.60 5.14 15.82
C ARG A 70 2.14 5.77 17.10
N TYR A 71 1.47 5.49 18.22
CA TYR A 71 1.81 5.91 19.59
C TYR A 71 1.89 7.42 19.85
N ALA A 72 1.40 7.82 21.03
CA ALA A 72 1.47 9.19 21.52
C ALA A 72 2.92 9.61 21.81
N GLY A 73 3.62 10.15 20.81
CA GLY A 73 4.98 10.68 20.99
C GLY A 73 5.81 10.76 19.71
N VAL A 74 5.46 10.01 18.67
CA VAL A 74 6.06 10.14 17.34
C VAL A 74 5.05 10.84 16.44
N THR A 75 5.48 11.86 15.69
CA THR A 75 4.65 12.52 14.68
C THR A 75 4.55 11.62 13.44
N SER A 76 3.83 10.51 13.56
CA SER A 76 3.53 9.63 12.44
C SER A 76 2.09 9.12 12.46
N PHE A 77 1.55 8.93 11.25
CA PHE A 77 0.23 8.33 11.04
C PHE A 77 0.26 7.37 9.87
N GLU A 78 -0.63 6.40 9.93
CA GLU A 78 -0.84 5.36 8.94
C GLU A 78 -2.28 5.45 8.45
N ILE A 79 -2.47 5.31 7.14
CA ILE A 79 -3.79 5.11 6.55
C ILE A 79 -3.89 3.65 6.19
N ARG A 80 -4.96 3.03 6.66
CA ARG A 80 -5.29 1.63 6.39
C ARG A 80 -6.57 1.53 5.58
N CYS A 81 -6.60 0.55 4.70
CA CYS A 81 -7.79 0.10 4.02
C CYS A 81 -8.16 -1.28 4.57
N LYS A 82 -9.28 -1.40 5.27
CA LYS A 82 -9.76 -2.65 5.88
C LYS A 82 -8.67 -3.36 6.69
N GLY A 83 -7.93 -2.58 7.48
CA GLY A 83 -6.82 -3.05 8.31
C GLY A 83 -5.46 -3.22 7.61
N VAL A 84 -5.38 -3.06 6.28
CA VAL A 84 -4.11 -3.15 5.51
C VAL A 84 -3.51 -1.76 5.30
N LEU A 85 -2.22 -1.57 5.58
CA LEU A 85 -1.52 -0.30 5.34
C LEU A 85 -1.54 0.08 3.85
N VAL A 86 -1.99 1.29 3.55
CA VAL A 86 -2.02 1.83 2.17
C VAL A 86 -1.23 3.14 2.03
N MET A 87 -0.93 3.82 3.14
CA MET A 87 0.02 4.93 3.16
C MET A 87 0.54 5.13 4.58
N ASP A 88 1.83 5.42 4.73
CA ASP A 88 2.42 5.93 5.97
C ASP A 88 2.94 7.36 5.74
N VAL A 89 2.81 8.17 6.79
CA VAL A 89 3.48 9.46 6.87
C VAL A 89 4.21 9.55 8.19
N GLU A 90 5.52 9.72 8.12
CA GLU A 90 6.42 9.83 9.27
C GLU A 90 7.16 11.16 9.23
N ASN A 91 6.89 12.03 10.20
CA ASN A 91 7.71 13.22 10.43
C ASN A 91 8.88 12.86 11.34
N ALA A 92 9.93 12.33 10.72
CA ALA A 92 11.18 11.95 11.39
C ALA A 92 11.97 13.21 11.82
N PRO A 93 12.93 13.07 12.75
CA PRO A 93 13.66 14.22 13.30
C PRO A 93 14.37 15.11 12.26
N SER A 94 14.72 14.56 11.09
CA SER A 94 15.44 15.25 10.01
C SER A 94 14.63 15.49 8.74
N ARG A 95 13.54 14.75 8.51
CA ARG A 95 12.79 14.76 7.25
C ARG A 95 11.39 14.19 7.44
N VAL A 96 10.47 14.55 6.55
CA VAL A 96 9.17 13.88 6.45
C VAL A 96 9.24 12.81 5.38
N LEU A 97 8.80 11.61 5.71
CA LEU A 97 8.70 10.49 4.81
C LEU A 97 7.23 10.23 4.54
N ILE A 98 6.87 10.13 3.26
CA ILE A 98 5.59 9.58 2.82
C ILE A 98 5.91 8.25 2.15
N ARG A 99 5.27 7.17 2.59
CA ARG A 99 5.47 5.82 2.02
C ARG A 99 4.15 5.28 1.51
N VAL A 100 4.11 4.82 0.27
CA VAL A 100 2.95 4.14 -0.32
C VAL A 100 3.40 2.73 -0.72
N PRO A 101 2.88 1.69 -0.05
CA PRO A 101 3.12 0.30 -0.45
C PRO A 101 2.63 0.05 -1.87
N ALA A 102 3.31 -0.80 -2.62
CA ALA A 102 2.96 -0.99 -4.03
C ALA A 102 1.60 -1.66 -4.27
N ASP A 103 1.10 -2.45 -3.32
CA ASP A 103 -0.25 -3.03 -3.38
C ASP A 103 -1.35 -2.00 -3.05
N ALA A 104 -0.99 -0.86 -2.45
CA ALA A 104 -1.92 0.17 -2.03
C ALA A 104 -2.76 0.72 -3.19
N LEU A 105 -2.17 0.93 -4.38
CA LEU A 105 -2.89 1.46 -5.54
C LEU A 105 -3.93 0.48 -6.08
N THR A 106 -3.68 -0.83 -5.99
CA THR A 106 -4.65 -1.84 -6.40
C THR A 106 -5.79 -2.00 -5.39
N ARG A 107 -5.49 -1.79 -4.10
CA ARG A 107 -6.43 -1.94 -2.99
C ARG A 107 -7.28 -0.69 -2.74
N ALA A 108 -6.67 0.48 -2.87
CA ALA A 108 -7.22 1.77 -2.49
C ALA A 108 -6.72 2.86 -3.46
N PRO A 109 -7.21 2.90 -4.71
CA PRO A 109 -6.69 3.80 -5.73
C PRO A 109 -6.87 5.29 -5.37
N ASP A 110 -7.84 5.61 -4.49
CA ASP A 110 -8.04 6.98 -4.00
C ASP A 110 -6.91 7.48 -3.09
N ILE A 111 -6.03 6.59 -2.60
CA ILE A 111 -4.85 6.98 -1.84
C ILE A 111 -3.88 7.81 -2.68
N GLU A 112 -3.85 7.58 -4.00
CA GLU A 112 -2.99 8.34 -4.92
C GLU A 112 -3.42 9.80 -5.02
N ARG A 113 -4.73 10.06 -4.99
CA ARG A 113 -5.27 11.43 -4.96
C ARG A 113 -4.87 12.15 -3.67
N LEU A 114 -4.93 11.46 -2.54
CA LEU A 114 -4.48 12.00 -1.27
C LEU A 114 -2.97 12.28 -1.28
N ARG A 115 -2.16 11.33 -1.77
CA ARG A 115 -0.71 11.48 -1.92
C ARG A 115 -0.35 12.72 -2.74
N LEU A 116 -0.96 12.88 -3.92
CA LEU A 116 -0.75 14.05 -4.79
C LEU A 116 -1.17 15.37 -4.12
N SER A 117 -2.20 15.34 -3.27
CA SER A 117 -2.61 16.52 -2.51
C SER A 117 -1.56 16.91 -1.46
N PHE A 118 -0.97 15.92 -0.78
CA PHE A 118 0.13 16.14 0.17
C PHE A 118 1.38 16.63 -0.53
N GLU A 119 1.77 16.01 -1.64
CA GLU A 119 2.91 16.43 -2.45
C GLU A 119 2.75 17.91 -2.87
N ARG A 120 1.59 18.30 -3.42
CA ARG A 120 1.33 19.68 -3.82
C ARG A 120 1.38 20.66 -2.65
N TRP A 121 0.82 20.27 -1.50
CA TRP A 121 0.84 21.10 -0.29
C TRP A 121 2.27 21.26 0.24
N LEU A 122 3.04 20.18 0.28
CA LEU A 122 4.43 20.15 0.71
C LEU A 122 5.31 20.97 -0.22
N ASP A 123 5.18 20.82 -1.54
CA ASP A 123 5.95 21.61 -2.51
C ASP A 123 5.64 23.11 -2.39
N TYR A 124 4.37 23.48 -2.18
CA TYR A 124 3.96 24.87 -2.01
C TYR A 124 4.52 25.48 -0.72
N HIS A 125 4.42 24.75 0.40
CA HIS A 125 4.90 25.23 1.70
C HIS A 125 6.42 25.11 1.87
N GLN A 126 7.08 24.21 1.13
CA GLN A 126 8.51 23.97 1.16
C GLN A 126 9.22 24.52 -0.09
N SER A 127 8.92 25.74 -0.53
CA SER A 127 9.64 26.41 -1.64
C SER A 127 11.17 26.56 -1.47
N GLN A 128 11.77 26.00 -0.40
CA GLN A 128 13.22 25.79 -0.23
C GLN A 128 13.66 24.32 -0.02
N GLY A 129 12.76 23.36 -0.18
CA GLY A 129 12.96 21.94 0.05
C GLY A 129 12.61 21.13 -1.17
N ALA A 130 13.54 21.10 -2.12
CA ALA A 130 13.53 20.08 -3.16
C ALA A 130 13.33 18.69 -2.53
N LEU A 131 12.47 17.88 -3.14
CA LEU A 131 12.32 16.46 -2.88
C LEU A 131 13.72 15.85 -2.70
N LEU A 132 14.03 15.42 -1.47
CA LEU A 132 15.41 15.12 -1.07
C LEU A 132 15.89 13.79 -1.67
N VAL A 133 14.96 12.84 -1.76
CA VAL A 133 15.14 11.54 -2.41
C VAL A 133 13.76 11.07 -2.86
N GLN A 134 13.62 10.77 -4.16
CA GLN A 134 12.57 9.87 -4.61
C GLN A 134 13.20 8.49 -4.52
N SER A 135 12.75 7.66 -3.59
CA SER A 135 12.98 6.23 -3.76
C SER A 135 12.07 5.81 -4.90
N ALA A 136 12.60 5.89 -6.13
CA ALA A 136 12.01 5.24 -7.28
C ALA A 136 12.19 3.73 -7.08
N GLY A 137 11.34 3.13 -6.27
CA GLY A 137 11.04 1.72 -6.43
C GLY A 137 10.14 1.58 -7.65
N THR A 138 10.68 1.75 -8.86
CA THR A 138 10.23 0.86 -9.94
C THR A 138 11.34 0.51 -10.94
N SER A 139 11.71 -0.77 -11.02
CA SER A 139 12.67 -1.33 -11.99
C SER A 139 12.19 -2.71 -12.45
N TRP A 140 11.80 -2.79 -13.73
CA TRP A 140 11.41 -3.89 -14.65
C TRP A 140 10.55 -5.08 -14.18
N ILE A 141 10.50 -5.43 -12.91
CA ILE A 141 9.76 -6.57 -12.36
C ILE A 141 8.35 -6.16 -11.92
N GLU A 142 8.11 -4.91 -11.48
CA GLU A 142 6.76 -4.36 -11.33
C GLU A 142 5.94 -4.42 -12.63
N ALA A 143 6.60 -4.48 -13.80
CA ALA A 143 5.99 -4.55 -15.12
C ALA A 143 5.52 -5.97 -15.55
N LEU A 144 6.01 -7.03 -14.89
CA LEU A 144 5.63 -8.42 -15.21
C LEU A 144 4.54 -8.97 -14.28
N PHE A 145 4.45 -8.47 -13.04
CA PHE A 145 3.55 -8.99 -12.00
C PHE A 145 2.22 -8.25 -11.78
N GLY A 146 2.03 -7.06 -12.35
CA GLY A 146 0.66 -6.50 -12.48
C GLY A 146 -0.31 -7.45 -13.22
N ARG A 147 0.23 -8.42 -13.97
CA ARG A 147 -0.49 -9.44 -14.75
C ARG A 147 -0.94 -10.67 -13.94
N PHE A 148 -0.29 -11.00 -12.83
CA PHE A 148 -0.75 -11.99 -11.86
C PHE A 148 -1.34 -11.28 -10.64
N SER A 149 -2.10 -10.21 -10.88
CA SER A 149 -3.04 -9.71 -9.89
C SER A 149 -3.94 -10.88 -9.51
N GLY A 150 -3.61 -11.55 -8.40
CA GLY A 150 -4.64 -12.01 -7.49
C GLY A 150 -5.43 -10.75 -7.24
N ALA A 151 -6.52 -10.58 -7.99
CA ALA A 151 -7.35 -9.41 -7.91
C ALA A 151 -7.61 -9.25 -6.43
N VAL A 152 -7.11 -8.18 -5.80
CA VAL A 152 -7.50 -7.85 -4.43
C VAL A 152 -9.01 -7.93 -4.49
N PRO A 153 -9.63 -8.89 -3.78
CA PRO A 153 -11.04 -9.16 -3.99
C PRO A 153 -11.82 -7.87 -3.78
N ASP A 154 -12.91 -7.66 -4.52
CA ASP A 154 -13.59 -6.35 -4.50
C ASP A 154 -14.05 -5.99 -3.07
N GLU A 155 -14.35 -6.99 -2.23
CA GLU A 155 -14.65 -6.82 -0.81
C GLU A 155 -13.47 -6.40 0.06
N GLN A 156 -12.24 -6.51 -0.43
CA GLN A 156 -11.01 -6.09 0.24
C GLN A 156 -10.45 -4.76 -0.30
N ARG A 157 -11.05 -4.22 -1.37
CA ARG A 157 -10.73 -2.88 -1.88
C ARG A 157 -11.48 -1.82 -1.10
N CYS A 158 -10.84 -0.69 -0.84
CA CYS A 158 -11.52 0.51 -0.35
C CYS A 158 -11.91 1.35 -1.54
N LEU A 159 -12.96 0.86 -2.19
CA LEU A 159 -13.68 1.51 -3.25
C LEU A 159 -15.15 1.44 -2.82
N LEU A 160 -15.88 2.53 -3.01
CA LEU A 160 -17.34 2.44 -3.08
C LEU A 160 -17.64 1.51 -4.25
N GLY A 161 -17.95 0.25 -3.94
CA GLY A 161 -18.37 -0.69 -4.95
C GLY A 161 -19.59 -0.09 -5.65
N THR A 162 -19.62 -0.14 -6.98
CA THR A 162 -20.87 -0.30 -7.72
C THR A 162 -21.50 -1.67 -7.41
N ALA A 163 -21.47 -2.09 -6.16
CA ALA A 163 -22.11 -3.28 -5.63
C ALA A 163 -23.49 -2.83 -5.15
N GLY A 164 -24.44 -2.83 -6.09
CA GLY A 164 -25.88 -2.83 -5.84
C GLY A 164 -26.37 -1.82 -4.81
N SER A 165 -26.76 -0.63 -5.26
CA SER A 165 -27.79 0.14 -4.56
C SER A 165 -29.03 -0.77 -4.38
N PRO A 166 -29.51 -1.02 -3.14
CA PRO A 166 -30.77 -1.73 -2.93
C PRO A 166 -31.99 -0.86 -3.28
N TRP A 167 -31.79 0.42 -3.58
CA TRP A 167 -32.87 1.39 -3.77
C TRP A 167 -33.07 1.68 -5.27
N SER A 168 -33.56 0.66 -5.98
CA SER A 168 -34.12 0.78 -7.34
C SER A 168 -35.27 -0.22 -7.53
N GLN A 169 -36.15 -0.34 -6.54
CA GLN A 169 -37.50 -0.87 -6.72
C GLN A 169 -38.48 0.09 -6.07
N SER A 170 -38.85 1.13 -6.80
CA SER A 170 -40.14 1.84 -6.70
C SER A 170 -40.11 3.00 -7.69
N LEU A 171 -40.58 2.74 -8.90
CA LEU A 171 -41.48 3.59 -9.70
C LEU A 171 -41.87 2.84 -10.98
#